data_AF-A0AAW1HRL9-F1
#
_entry.id   AF-A0AAW1HRL9-F1
#
_cell.length_a   1.000
_cell.length_b   1.000
_cell.length_c   1.000
_cell.angle_alpha   90.00
_cell.angle_beta   90.00
_cell.angle_gamma   90.00
#
_symmetry.space_group_name_H-M   'P 1'
#
loop_
_entity.id
_entity.type
_entity.pdbx_description
1 polymer ?
#
loop_
_entity_poly.entity_id
_entity_poly.type
_entity_poly.pdbx_seq_one_letter_code
_entity_poly.pdbx_strand_id
1 'polypeptide(L)'
;MAVKADDRPCALLPIISSLASDVISSDNEGDIQQGKTRLKNEHNWKNAQRKRARLAGKSYTNTSEKIVEAKKTGKPCFPKLPNVKLYSEPVPINEHNIKDLKKILQYITGEDLEFWYHNVSWKTTSCEASE
;
A
#
# COMPACT_ATOMS: atom_id res chain seq x y z
N MET A 1 -44.00 7.99 -48.61
CA MET A 1 -42.86 8.92 -48.81
C MET A 1 -42.02 8.95 -47.54
N ALA A 2 -40.71 9.17 -47.69
CA ALA A 2 -39.66 9.31 -46.66
C ALA A 2 -38.99 8.00 -46.18
N VAL A 3 -38.01 7.50 -46.93
CA VAL A 3 -36.52 7.62 -46.83
C VAL A 3 -35.91 6.73 -45.74
N LYS A 4 -35.16 5.72 -46.21
CA LYS A 4 -34.29 4.80 -45.48
C LYS A 4 -33.14 5.55 -44.79
N ALA A 5 -32.74 5.08 -43.62
CA ALA A 5 -31.44 5.38 -43.03
C ALA A 5 -30.67 4.06 -42.90
N ASP A 6 -29.86 3.75 -43.91
CA ASP A 6 -28.74 2.83 -43.82
C ASP A 6 -27.49 3.64 -43.38
N ASP A 7 -26.46 2.92 -42.91
CA ASP A 7 -25.03 3.31 -42.84
C ASP A 7 -24.45 3.87 -41.51
N ARG A 8 -23.95 2.96 -40.65
CA ARG A 8 -22.49 2.67 -40.48
C ARG A 8 -22.19 1.99 -39.13
N PRO A 9 -21.66 0.76 -39.10
CA PRO A 9 -20.93 0.28 -37.93
C PRO A 9 -19.53 0.93 -37.90
N CYS A 10 -19.20 1.59 -36.78
CA CYS A 10 -17.84 2.01 -36.47
C CYS A 10 -16.94 0.78 -36.32
N ALA A 11 -16.36 0.33 -37.42
CA ALA A 11 -15.28 -0.65 -37.43
C ALA A 11 -14.02 0.00 -36.83
N LEU A 12 -13.78 -0.24 -35.54
CA LEU A 12 -12.47 -0.02 -34.93
C LEU A 12 -11.53 -1.10 -35.48
N LEU A 13 -10.68 -0.70 -36.43
CA LEU A 13 -9.62 -1.53 -36.97
C LEU A 13 -8.61 -1.90 -35.87
N PRO A 14 -8.03 -3.11 -35.90
CA PRO A 14 -6.93 -3.46 -35.01
C PRO A 14 -5.67 -2.65 -35.37
N ILE A 15 -5.10 -1.96 -34.39
CA ILE A 15 -3.77 -1.37 -34.50
C ILE A 15 -2.77 -2.53 -34.51
N ILE A 16 -2.36 -2.94 -35.70
CA ILE A 16 -1.23 -3.83 -35.91
C ILE A 16 0.02 -2.94 -35.77
N SER A 17 0.60 -2.86 -34.57
CA SER A 17 1.92 -2.24 -34.41
C SER A 17 2.99 -3.21 -34.91
N SER A 18 3.29 -3.04 -36.19
CA SER A 18 4.43 -3.54 -36.93
C SER A 18 5.78 -3.24 -36.23
N LEU A 19 6.68 -4.21 -36.28
CA LEU A 19 8.14 -4.13 -36.31
C LEU A 19 8.85 -3.13 -35.37
N ALA A 20 9.52 -3.69 -34.37
CA ALA A 20 10.85 -3.23 -33.96
C ALA A 20 11.77 -4.46 -33.94
N SER A 21 12.33 -4.77 -35.11
CA SER A 21 13.51 -5.63 -35.22
C SER A 21 14.73 -4.77 -34.88
N ASP A 22 15.02 -4.61 -33.60
CA ASP A 22 16.32 -4.05 -33.21
C ASP A 22 17.38 -5.13 -33.35
N VAL A 23 18.10 -5.01 -34.45
CA VAL A 23 19.42 -5.59 -34.68
C VAL A 23 20.34 -5.07 -33.59
N ILE A 24 20.67 -5.90 -32.62
CA ILE A 24 21.82 -5.68 -31.75
C ILE A 24 22.95 -6.57 -32.26
N SER A 25 23.73 -6.02 -33.19
CA SER A 25 25.08 -6.48 -33.48
C SER A 25 26.02 -5.63 -32.64
N SER A 26 26.71 -6.25 -31.69
CA SER A 26 27.96 -5.73 -31.15
C SER A 26 28.77 -6.90 -30.64
N ASP A 27 29.67 -7.37 -31.50
CA ASP A 27 30.74 -8.29 -31.17
C ASP A 27 31.65 -7.60 -30.14
N ASN A 28 31.46 -7.95 -28.88
CA ASN A 28 32.45 -7.73 -27.83
C ASN A 28 32.83 -9.11 -27.31
N GLU A 29 33.94 -9.64 -27.84
CA GLU A 29 34.67 -10.78 -27.27
C GLU A 29 35.34 -10.35 -25.96
N GLY A 30 34.51 -10.07 -24.95
CA GLY A 30 34.94 -10.01 -23.57
C GLY A 30 34.90 -11.42 -22.99
N ASP A 31 36.02 -11.86 -22.45
CA ASP A 31 36.23 -13.15 -21.78
C ASP A 31 35.08 -13.46 -20.79
N ILE A 32 34.06 -14.19 -21.26
CA ILE A 32 32.94 -14.63 -20.42
C ILE A 32 33.49 -15.75 -19.57
N GLN A 33 33.95 -15.42 -18.35
CA GLN A 33 34.06 -16.40 -17.29
C GLN A 33 32.74 -17.18 -17.28
N GLN A 34 32.80 -18.47 -17.63
CA GLN A 34 31.66 -19.37 -17.63
C GLN A 34 31.18 -19.56 -16.18
N GLY A 35 30.54 -18.53 -15.63
CA GLY A 35 29.79 -18.61 -14.40
C GLY A 35 28.73 -19.66 -14.67
N LYS A 36 28.90 -20.85 -14.05
CA LYS A 36 28.00 -22.00 -14.16
C LYS A 36 26.56 -21.48 -14.12
N THR A 37 25.94 -21.40 -15.28
CA THR A 37 24.57 -20.92 -15.40
C THR A 37 23.75 -21.97 -14.67
N ARG A 38 23.29 -21.66 -13.45
CA ARG A 38 22.48 -22.61 -12.67
C ARG A 38 21.31 -23.00 -13.58
N LEU A 39 21.28 -24.26 -14.01
CA LEU A 39 20.14 -24.85 -14.69
C LEU A 39 18.91 -24.47 -13.88
N LYS A 40 18.05 -23.63 -14.46
CA LYS A 40 16.85 -23.16 -13.77
C LYS A 40 15.99 -24.38 -13.53
N ASN A 41 15.91 -24.80 -12.27
CA ASN A 41 14.97 -25.82 -11.87
C ASN A 41 13.56 -25.32 -12.19
N GLU A 42 12.97 -25.87 -13.24
CA GLU A 42 11.70 -25.43 -13.82
C GLU A 42 10.57 -25.48 -12.79
N HIS A 43 10.60 -26.49 -11.92
CA HIS A 43 9.66 -26.65 -10.82
C HIS A 43 9.70 -25.46 -9.85
N ASN A 44 10.90 -25.04 -9.45
CA ASN A 44 11.09 -23.90 -8.55
C ASN A 44 10.64 -22.59 -9.20
N TRP A 45 10.89 -22.42 -10.50
CA TRP A 45 10.45 -21.24 -11.23
C TRP A 45 8.92 -21.16 -11.30
N LYS A 46 8.23 -22.26 -11.62
CA LYS A 46 6.76 -22.35 -11.62
C LYS A 46 6.18 -22.06 -10.22
N ASN A 47 6.79 -22.58 -9.15
CA ASN A 47 6.39 -22.29 -7.77
C ASN A 47 6.54 -20.80 -7.43
N ALA A 48 7.65 -20.18 -7.83
CA ALA A 48 7.90 -18.77 -7.60
C ALA A 48 6.88 -17.89 -8.33
N GLN A 49 6.54 -18.21 -9.58
CA GLN A 49 5.50 -17.50 -10.33
C GLN A 49 4.13 -17.58 -9.64
N ARG A 50 3.71 -18.77 -9.20
CA ARG A 50 2.45 -18.94 -8.46
C ARG A 50 2.43 -18.15 -7.16
N LYS A 51 3.54 -18.14 -6.41
CA LYS A 51 3.67 -17.33 -5.18
C LYS A 51 3.53 -15.84 -5.48
N ARG A 52 4.18 -15.34 -6.55
CA ARG A 52 4.05 -13.93 -6.98
C ARG A 52 2.61 -13.58 -7.35
N ALA A 53 1.94 -14.42 -8.13
CA ALA A 53 0.54 -14.18 -8.53
C ALA A 53 -0.40 -14.15 -7.31
N ARG A 54 -0.23 -15.08 -6.36
CA ARG A 54 -1.01 -15.16 -5.12
C ARG A 54 -0.84 -13.92 -4.23
N LEU A 55 0.40 -13.45 -4.06
CA LEU A 55 0.70 -12.26 -3.26
C LEU A 55 0.16 -10.99 -3.94
N ALA A 56 0.25 -10.91 -5.26
CA ALA A 56 -0.35 -9.84 -6.05
C ALA A 56 -1.89 -9.90 -6.13
N GLY A 57 -2.51 -10.95 -5.59
CA GLY A 57 -3.96 -11.17 -5.66
C GLY A 57 -4.48 -11.51 -7.07
N LYS A 58 -3.62 -11.83 -8.03
CA LYS A 58 -3.99 -12.19 -9.41
C LYS A 58 -4.48 -13.64 -9.49
N SER A 59 -5.22 -13.96 -10.55
CA SER A 59 -5.57 -15.34 -10.86
C SER A 59 -4.33 -16.16 -11.24
N TYR A 60 -4.32 -17.45 -10.88
CA TYR A 60 -3.20 -18.35 -11.21
C TYR A 60 -3.66 -19.81 -11.31
N THR A 61 -2.88 -20.66 -11.99
CA THR A 61 -3.11 -22.11 -12.02
C THR A 61 -2.44 -22.80 -10.85
N ASN A 62 -3.15 -23.71 -10.17
CA ASN A 62 -2.59 -24.50 -9.08
C ASN A 62 -1.72 -25.66 -9.62
N THR A 63 -1.13 -26.47 -8.74
CA THR A 63 -0.42 -27.72 -9.10
C THR A 63 -1.31 -28.70 -9.84
N SER A 64 -2.59 -28.74 -9.52
CA SER A 64 -3.60 -29.55 -10.21
C SER A 64 -4.19 -28.85 -11.45
N GLU A 65 -3.52 -27.83 -11.99
CA GLU A 65 -3.91 -27.04 -13.18
C GLU A 65 -5.27 -26.30 -13.07
N LYS A 66 -5.95 -26.39 -11.94
CA LYS A 66 -7.16 -25.61 -11.65
C LYS A 66 -6.85 -24.12 -11.55
N ILE A 67 -7.66 -23.29 -12.20
CA ILE A 67 -7.57 -21.83 -12.12
C ILE A 67 -8.13 -21.38 -10.77
N VAL A 68 -7.29 -20.70 -9.98
CA VAL A 68 -7.69 -19.97 -8.78
C VAL A 68 -7.94 -18.53 -9.20
N GLU A 69 -9.17 -18.06 -9.01
CA GLU A 69 -9.56 -16.68 -9.32
C GLU A 69 -8.83 -15.66 -8.43
N ALA A 70 -8.75 -14.42 -8.92
CA ALA A 70 -8.22 -13.31 -8.16
C ALA A 70 -9.02 -13.09 -6.87
N LYS A 71 -8.34 -12.74 -5.77
CA LYS A 71 -9.01 -12.42 -4.51
C LYS A 71 -9.83 -11.14 -4.69
N LYS A 72 -11.15 -11.25 -4.57
CA LYS A 72 -12.04 -10.09 -4.48
C LYS A 72 -11.88 -9.48 -3.09
N THR A 73 -10.97 -8.52 -2.94
CA THR A 73 -10.95 -7.68 -1.74
C THR A 73 -12.24 -6.88 -1.72
N GLY A 74 -13.13 -7.17 -0.78
CA GLY A 74 -14.33 -6.37 -0.57
C GLY A 74 -13.97 -4.91 -0.24
N LYS A 75 -14.95 -4.02 -0.30
CA LYS A 75 -14.78 -2.64 0.16
C LYS A 75 -14.19 -2.68 1.58
N PRO A 76 -13.09 -1.95 1.86
CA PRO A 76 -12.54 -1.89 3.22
C PRO A 76 -13.65 -1.45 4.18
N CYS A 77 -13.96 -2.29 5.16
CA CYS A 77 -14.89 -1.94 6.21
C CYS A 77 -14.15 -1.05 7.21
N PHE A 78 -14.40 0.26 7.14
CA PHE A 78 -13.98 1.17 8.19
C PHE A 78 -15.11 1.25 9.21
N PRO A 79 -14.95 0.70 10.43
CA PRO A 79 -15.94 0.89 11.47
C PRO A 79 -16.09 2.39 11.72
N LYS A 80 -17.33 2.86 11.82
CA LYS A 80 -17.59 4.26 12.23
C LYS A 80 -17.16 4.39 13.68
N LEU A 81 -16.18 5.25 13.95
CA LEU A 81 -15.82 5.60 15.32
C LEU A 81 -17.05 6.29 15.97
N PRO A 82 -17.40 5.94 17.22
CA PRO A 82 -18.47 6.63 17.92
C PRO A 82 -18.09 8.10 18.09
N ASN A 83 -18.98 9.01 17.68
CA ASN A 83 -18.77 10.46 17.83
C ASN A 83 -19.11 10.96 19.25
N VAL A 84 -19.10 10.06 20.23
CA VAL A 84 -19.47 10.36 21.61
C VAL A 84 -18.17 10.56 22.39
N LYS A 85 -17.99 11.73 22.98
CA LYS A 85 -16.89 11.99 23.91
C LYS A 85 -17.08 11.04 25.11
N LEU A 86 -16.04 10.25 25.42
CA LEU A 86 -16.09 9.28 26.51
C LEU A 86 -16.14 9.97 27.89
N TYR A 87 -15.55 11.16 27.98
CA TYR A 87 -15.49 11.97 29.20
C TYR A 87 -16.06 13.37 28.94
N SER A 88 -16.79 13.89 29.93
CA SER A 88 -17.33 15.26 29.92
C SER A 88 -16.24 16.31 30.18
N GLU A 89 -15.27 15.98 31.02
CA GLU A 89 -14.13 16.83 31.39
C GLU A 89 -12.80 16.16 31.00
N PRO A 90 -11.71 16.94 30.83
CA PRO A 90 -10.38 16.39 30.61
C PRO A 90 -9.98 15.47 31.76
N VAL A 91 -9.41 14.31 31.42
CA VAL A 91 -8.91 13.35 32.41
C VAL A 91 -7.70 13.95 33.09
N PRO A 92 -7.67 14.03 34.44
CA PRO A 92 -6.52 14.56 35.16
C PRO A 92 -5.23 13.78 34.85
N ILE A 93 -4.13 14.50 34.66
CA ILE A 93 -2.81 13.92 34.36
C ILE A 93 -1.93 14.00 35.61
N ASN A 94 -1.12 12.98 35.86
CA ASN A 94 -0.17 13.01 36.98
C ASN A 94 0.82 14.18 36.87
N GLU A 95 1.12 14.81 38.01
CA GLU A 95 1.99 15.99 38.06
C GLU A 95 3.41 15.75 37.49
N HIS A 96 3.97 14.55 37.67
CA HIS A 96 5.29 14.22 37.14
C HIS A 96 5.32 14.28 35.61
N ASN A 97 4.27 13.78 34.95
CA ASN A 97 4.15 13.80 33.49
C ASN A 97 4.03 15.23 32.96
N ILE A 98 3.28 16.10 33.66
CA ILE A 98 3.16 17.51 33.27
C ILE A 98 4.51 18.24 33.41
N LYS A 99 5.32 17.91 34.43
CA LYS A 99 6.66 18.50 34.59
C LYS A 99 7.57 18.17 33.40
N ASP A 100 7.52 16.93 32.89
CA ASP A 100 8.32 16.54 31.74
C ASP A 100 7.82 17.18 30.44
N LEU A 101 6.51 17.29 30.24
CA LEU A 101 5.94 18.03 29.11
C LEU A 101 6.37 19.50 29.09
N LYS A 102 6.44 20.15 30.26
CA LYS A 102 6.95 21.54 30.38
C LYS A 102 8.39 21.69 29.94
N LYS A 103 9.24 20.67 30.16
CA LYS A 103 10.64 20.70 29.68
C LYS A 103 10.71 20.57 28.16
N ILE A 104 9.82 19.79 27.55
CA ILE A 104 9.79 19.58 26.10
C ILE A 104 9.24 20.81 25.37
N LEU A 105 8.29 21.54 25.98
CA LEU A 105 7.69 22.76 25.43
C LEU A 105 8.70 23.79 24.93
N GLN A 106 9.90 23.89 25.55
CA GLN A 106 10.93 24.84 25.14
C GLN A 106 11.52 24.56 23.74
N TYR A 107 11.35 23.35 23.22
CA TYR A 107 11.85 22.94 21.90
C TYR A 107 10.78 22.96 20.81
N ILE A 108 9.51 23.16 21.19
CA ILE A 108 8.39 23.20 20.26
C ILE A 108 8.20 24.66 19.83
N THR A 109 8.10 24.90 18.53
CA THR A 109 7.82 26.23 17.96
C THR A 109 6.69 26.11 16.93
N GLY A 110 5.97 27.21 16.70
CA GLY A 110 4.93 27.29 15.66
C GLY A 110 3.50 27.07 16.16
N GLU A 111 2.63 26.64 15.24
CA GLU A 111 1.17 26.54 15.43
C GLU A 111 0.76 25.49 16.48
N ASP A 112 1.57 24.44 16.66
CA ASP A 112 1.30 23.37 17.63
C ASP A 112 1.48 23.83 19.09
N LEU A 113 2.13 24.98 19.32
CA LEU A 113 2.42 25.48 20.66
C LEU A 113 1.13 25.73 21.46
N GLU A 114 0.10 26.28 20.82
CA GLU A 114 -1.20 26.53 21.45
C GLU A 114 -1.87 25.24 21.93
N PHE A 115 -1.81 24.19 21.10
CA PHE A 115 -2.31 22.86 21.44
C PHE A 115 -1.60 22.30 22.68
N TRP A 116 -0.28 22.43 22.75
CA TRP A 116 0.49 21.93 23.89
C TRP A 116 0.25 22.74 25.16
N TYR A 117 0.11 24.07 25.07
CA TYR A 117 -0.26 24.89 26.23
C TYR A 117 -1.63 24.51 26.80
N HIS A 118 -2.60 24.25 25.93
CA HIS A 118 -3.91 23.75 26.37
C HIS A 118 -3.78 22.44 27.17
N ASN A 119 -3.01 21.45 26.68
CA ASN A 119 -2.83 20.18 27.38
C ASN A 119 -2.08 20.33 28.72
N VAL A 120 -1.06 21.18 28.78
CA VAL A 120 -0.27 21.41 30.02
C VAL A 120 -1.07 22.17 31.09
N SER A 121 -2.16 22.85 30.70
CA SER A 121 -3.09 23.53 31.61
C SER A 121 -4.16 22.63 32.24
N TRP A 122 -4.18 21.33 31.93
CA TRP A 122 -5.17 20.41 32.48
C TRP A 122 -4.99 20.20 33.99
N LYS A 123 -6.08 19.84 34.67
CA LYS A 123 -6.08 19.52 36.11
C LYS A 123 -5.10 18.36 36.36
N THR A 124 -4.30 18.47 37.42
CA THR A 124 -3.36 17.42 37.82
C THR A 124 -3.83 16.63 39.01
N THR A 125 -3.40 15.38 39.10
CA THR A 125 -3.53 14.53 40.30
C THR A 125 -2.21 14.47 41.04
N SER A 126 -2.22 14.86 42.32
CA SER A 126 -1.07 14.79 43.24
C SER A 126 -0.93 13.41 43.91
N CYS A 127 -1.88 12.50 43.65
CA CYS A 127 -1.90 11.18 44.25
C CYS A 127 -0.89 10.30 43.52
N GLU A 128 0.25 10.02 44.15
CA GLU A 128 0.94 8.76 43.90
C GLU A 128 -0.10 7.65 44.09
N ALA A 129 -0.38 6.88 43.04
CA ALA A 129 -1.19 5.69 43.14
C ALA A 129 -0.48 4.78 44.16
N SER A 130 -0.96 4.81 45.39
CA SER A 130 -0.55 3.85 46.41
C SER A 130 -1.14 2.53 45.95
N GLU A 131 -0.27 1.65 45.44
CA GLU A 131 -0.59 0.24 45.21
C GLU A 131 -1.01 -0.47 46.51
#